data_AF-A0A226DS25-F1
#
_entry.id   AF-A0A226DS25-F1
#
_cell.length_a   1.000
_cell.length_b   1.000
_cell.length_c   1.000
_cell.angle_alpha   90.00
_cell.angle_beta   90.00
_cell.angle_gamma   90.00
#
_symmetry.space_group_name_H-M   'P 1'
#
loop_
_entity.id
_entity.type
_entity.pdbx_description
1 polymer ?
#
loop_
_entity_poly.entity_id
_entity_poly.type
_entity_poly.pdbx_seq_one_letter_code
_entity_poly.pdbx_strand_id
1 'polypeptide(L)'
;MNTHRIIIYFLINFTIAGICHSQPNKNTVHLPQSFDRCTFAILNDFYNDDRPFQSSIVPKVGLNPMSQAVLIDHVFREKNSTLNKDNLTISEFPALVGLRIAMSKYTTCHALVLYTFPNLGIKSLEMSLELLVKVQITSNPQFVIIQHEYDISLPLQWIRMSSVYLFFSSISTSLILPCAACPWPARLSSQLLIKVIDNMSIPDIKRAWFLTNKNLKKNLIHSPSKNSNGENLEIDCSSTNNPKMSITYEDDCAKIQLSVTHNYTLSHNYNVNIEVYGHVTSGIPSTSRVNEKITTNLAKGTFQTVIHGYKVEPFHFAVITDPRGVNLSTIFMPFDGITWSILVTILTLLLMLLSAGQRHTKEKIVSHHLLWASTVFLEQSDPISFKKTAYQNKMPLLIPLWLILSFFCGVFYKGAVYSFVTAKEPLAVPHTLGEVVRQHLPIVTSTLSKDETPFVFRVPWLVTRNFFYDLFSRGVGALVESGVYQRWMRLSDIGVQLRALSGTEDHGEAIKPNMVNHYARLMFSAKQHNPNLSEAQQVTFDLMKMPFAVCAIFCILPILTFPFETMEIWKPEKIQNFKVCNWRKANPIARSAFSRTMSLYR
;
A
#
# COMPACT_ATOMS: atom_id res chain seq x y z
N MET A 1 70.33 -48.58 52.22
CA MET A 1 69.02 -48.07 51.73
C MET A 1 68.01 -49.19 51.88
N ASN A 2 67.02 -49.00 52.77
CA ASN A 2 66.17 -50.08 53.27
C ASN A 2 65.15 -50.56 52.23
N THR A 3 65.20 -51.85 51.93
CA THR A 3 64.20 -52.64 51.17
C THR A 3 62.76 -52.39 51.63
N HIS A 4 62.57 -52.02 52.90
CA HIS A 4 61.27 -51.66 53.45
C HIS A 4 60.63 -50.41 52.82
N ARG A 5 61.42 -49.45 52.33
CA ARG A 5 60.89 -48.26 51.63
C ARG A 5 60.45 -48.57 50.20
N ILE A 6 61.09 -49.53 49.52
CA ILE A 6 60.75 -49.93 48.15
C ILE A 6 59.41 -50.69 48.14
N ILE A 7 59.19 -51.56 49.12
CA ILE A 7 57.93 -52.33 49.24
C ILE A 7 56.75 -51.42 49.54
N ILE A 8 56.91 -50.41 50.40
CA ILE A 8 55.86 -49.42 50.67
C ILE A 8 55.59 -48.56 49.43
N TYR A 9 56.62 -48.17 48.67
CA TYR A 9 56.44 -47.44 47.42
C TYR A 9 55.72 -48.28 46.35
N PHE A 10 56.00 -49.58 46.26
CA PHE A 10 55.31 -50.48 45.34
C PHE A 10 53.86 -50.75 45.76
N LEU A 11 53.59 -50.98 47.05
CA LEU A 11 52.23 -51.19 47.56
C LEU A 11 51.36 -49.95 47.44
N ILE A 12 51.91 -48.76 47.70
CA ILE A 12 51.20 -47.48 47.49
C ILE A 12 50.92 -47.24 46.00
N ASN A 13 51.87 -47.52 45.10
CA ASN A 13 51.62 -47.40 43.67
C ASN A 13 50.62 -48.46 43.15
N PHE A 14 50.60 -49.68 43.70
CA PHE A 14 49.61 -50.69 43.31
C PHE A 14 48.21 -50.40 43.85
N THR A 15 48.09 -49.83 45.05
CA THR A 15 46.78 -49.39 45.59
C THR A 15 46.28 -48.14 44.89
N ILE A 16 47.14 -47.18 44.54
CA ILE A 16 46.75 -46.03 43.73
C ILE A 16 46.38 -46.45 42.30
N ALA A 17 47.11 -47.40 41.69
CA ALA A 17 46.77 -47.94 40.37
C ALA A 17 45.46 -48.76 40.37
N GLY A 18 45.15 -49.47 41.46
CA GLY A 18 43.89 -50.21 41.62
C GLY A 18 42.67 -49.33 41.88
N ILE A 19 42.85 -48.15 42.50
CA ILE A 19 41.77 -47.17 42.74
C ILE A 19 41.49 -46.33 41.48
N CYS A 20 42.44 -46.25 40.53
CA CYS A 20 42.25 -45.59 39.24
C CYS A 20 41.62 -46.48 38.14
N HIS A 21 41.15 -47.69 38.45
CA HIS A 21 40.22 -48.40 37.57
C HIS A 21 38.85 -47.73 37.66
N SER A 22 38.69 -46.61 36.95
CA SER A 22 37.40 -45.98 36.74
C SER A 22 36.45 -47.02 36.15
N GLN A 23 35.31 -47.24 36.80
CA GLN A 23 34.26 -48.12 36.27
C GLN A 23 34.00 -47.80 34.79
N PRO A 24 33.79 -48.81 33.93
CA PRO A 24 33.56 -48.61 32.51
C PRO A 24 32.46 -47.56 32.28
N ASN A 25 32.76 -46.60 31.41
CA ASN A 25 32.00 -45.38 31.10
C ASN A 25 30.48 -45.56 31.22
N LYS A 26 29.91 -45.19 32.36
CA LYS A 26 28.45 -45.30 32.61
C LYS A 26 27.59 -44.35 31.76
N ASN A 27 28.21 -43.41 31.02
CA ASN A 27 27.52 -42.28 30.41
C ASN A 27 27.77 -42.16 28.89
N THR A 28 27.95 -43.27 28.17
CA THR A 28 28.06 -43.23 26.70
C THR A 28 26.69 -43.07 26.06
N VAL A 29 26.50 -42.01 25.29
CA VAL A 29 25.28 -41.81 24.50
C VAL A 29 25.47 -42.49 23.15
N HIS A 30 24.70 -43.54 22.92
CA HIS A 30 24.63 -44.18 21.61
C HIS A 30 23.64 -43.43 20.74
N LEU A 31 24.16 -42.75 19.72
CA LEU A 31 23.32 -42.09 18.71
C LEU A 31 23.09 -43.05 17.53
N PRO A 32 21.92 -42.95 16.85
CA PRO A 32 21.67 -43.64 15.60
C PRO A 32 22.80 -43.40 14.59
N GLN A 33 23.11 -44.38 13.75
CA GLN A 33 24.15 -44.29 12.72
C GLN A 33 23.95 -43.09 11.77
N SER A 34 22.71 -42.61 11.64
CA SER A 34 22.39 -41.42 10.84
C SER A 34 23.08 -40.14 11.34
N PHE A 35 23.59 -40.12 12.58
CA PHE A 35 24.33 -39.02 13.17
C PHE A 35 25.84 -39.03 12.87
N ASP A 36 26.37 -40.03 12.16
CA ASP A 36 27.81 -40.17 11.84
C ASP A 36 28.40 -38.93 11.12
N ARG A 37 27.55 -38.14 10.44
CA ARG A 37 27.93 -36.92 9.69
C ARG A 37 27.55 -35.61 10.39
N CYS A 38 27.19 -35.66 11.67
CA CYS A 38 26.88 -34.47 12.46
C CYS A 38 28.13 -33.91 13.13
N THR A 39 28.21 -32.59 13.21
CA THR A 39 29.12 -31.93 14.15
C THR A 39 28.43 -31.81 15.50
N PHE A 40 29.14 -32.22 16.55
CA PHE A 40 28.67 -32.12 17.93
C PHE A 40 29.37 -30.97 18.65
N ALA A 41 28.60 -30.22 19.41
CA ALA A 41 29.10 -29.40 20.51
C ALA A 41 28.60 -30.02 21.81
N ILE A 42 29.45 -30.12 22.81
CA ILE A 42 29.11 -30.73 24.10
C ILE A 42 29.21 -29.64 25.17
N LEU A 43 28.17 -29.50 25.97
CA LEU A 43 28.18 -28.67 27.17
C LEU A 43 27.94 -29.59 28.38
N ASN A 44 28.82 -29.51 29.36
CA ASN A 44 28.78 -30.31 30.58
C ASN A 44 29.02 -29.42 31.81
N ASP A 45 28.47 -29.81 32.96
CA ASP A 45 28.65 -29.10 34.22
C ASP A 45 29.74 -29.73 35.09
N PHE A 46 30.97 -29.24 34.97
CA PHE A 46 32.12 -29.83 35.66
C PHE A 46 32.26 -29.43 37.13
N TYR A 47 31.43 -28.54 37.67
CA TYR A 47 31.65 -28.10 39.06
C TYR A 47 31.36 -29.22 40.09
N ASN A 48 30.42 -30.12 39.77
CA ASN A 48 30.08 -31.27 40.58
C ASN A 48 30.44 -32.61 39.93
N ASP A 49 31.09 -32.58 38.76
CA ASP A 49 31.45 -33.77 38.02
C ASP A 49 32.97 -33.90 37.89
N ASP A 50 33.58 -34.67 38.79
CA ASP A 50 35.01 -35.00 38.82
C ASP A 50 35.46 -35.88 37.61
N ARG A 51 34.65 -36.00 36.55
CA ARG A 51 34.91 -36.87 35.37
C ARG A 51 35.20 -36.06 34.09
N PRO A 52 36.33 -35.33 34.01
CA PRO A 52 36.57 -34.37 32.94
C PRO A 52 36.72 -34.94 31.52
N PHE A 53 36.80 -36.27 31.32
CA PHE A 53 37.18 -36.85 30.02
C PHE A 53 36.42 -38.11 29.57
N GLN A 54 35.31 -38.49 30.23
CA GLN A 54 34.65 -39.78 29.96
C GLN A 54 33.31 -39.70 29.22
N SER A 55 32.78 -38.50 28.96
CA SER A 55 31.61 -38.34 28.10
C SER A 55 32.02 -38.43 26.63
N SER A 56 32.04 -39.65 26.09
CA SER A 56 32.18 -39.87 24.64
C SER A 56 30.80 -39.97 24.00
N ILE A 57 30.52 -39.10 23.03
CA ILE A 57 29.46 -39.36 22.05
C ILE A 57 30.04 -40.37 21.07
N VAL A 58 29.55 -41.60 21.15
CA VAL A 58 29.92 -42.65 20.20
C VAL A 58 28.73 -42.85 19.27
N PRO A 59 28.72 -42.18 18.10
CA PRO A 59 27.77 -42.57 17.08
C PRO A 59 28.03 -44.05 16.75
N LYS A 60 26.98 -44.86 16.55
CA LYS A 60 27.12 -46.27 16.15
C LYS A 60 27.61 -46.33 14.71
N VAL A 61 28.89 -46.02 14.49
CA VAL A 61 29.48 -46.00 13.16
C VAL A 61 29.78 -47.45 12.73
N GLY A 62 29.61 -47.73 11.44
CA GLY A 62 30.31 -48.85 10.80
C GLY A 62 31.83 -48.73 10.95
N LEU A 63 32.56 -49.80 10.59
CA LEU A 63 33.97 -50.10 10.89
C LEU A 63 35.05 -48.98 10.83
N ASN A 64 34.78 -47.76 10.35
CA ASN A 64 35.73 -46.63 10.31
C ASN A 64 35.05 -45.27 10.58
N PRO A 65 35.06 -44.74 11.82
CA PRO A 65 34.55 -43.40 12.11
C PRO A 65 35.48 -42.30 11.57
N MET A 66 34.98 -41.47 10.65
CA MET A 66 35.59 -40.16 10.38
C MET A 66 35.19 -39.21 11.51
N SER A 67 36.00 -39.16 12.56
CA SER A 67 35.75 -38.33 13.75
C SER A 67 35.87 -36.84 13.42
N GLN A 68 34.75 -36.11 13.39
CA GLN A 68 34.71 -34.65 13.51
C GLN A 68 33.68 -34.23 14.57
N ALA A 69 33.86 -34.71 15.80
CA ALA A 69 33.28 -34.06 16.96
C ALA A 69 34.25 -32.96 17.40
N VAL A 70 33.82 -31.69 17.33
CA VAL A 70 34.60 -30.58 17.88
C VAL A 70 34.16 -30.43 19.34
N LEU A 71 34.91 -31.06 20.24
CA LEU A 71 34.71 -30.87 21.67
C LEU A 71 35.07 -29.42 22.02
N ILE A 72 34.09 -28.63 22.42
CA ILE A 72 34.29 -27.28 22.94
C ILE A 72 33.91 -27.32 24.41
N ASP A 73 34.91 -27.50 25.25
CA ASP A 73 34.74 -27.83 26.65
C ASP A 73 34.65 -26.57 27.54
N HIS A 74 33.71 -26.52 28.48
CA HIS A 74 33.52 -25.36 29.38
C HIS A 74 33.12 -25.77 30.79
N VAL A 75 33.83 -25.20 31.78
CA VAL A 75 33.54 -25.36 33.20
C VAL A 75 32.77 -24.14 33.71
N PHE A 76 31.58 -24.36 34.27
CA PHE A 76 30.84 -23.31 34.97
C PHE A 76 31.55 -23.01 36.29
N ARG A 77 32.18 -21.84 36.40
CA ARG A 77 32.67 -21.35 37.68
C ARG A 77 31.61 -20.45 38.29
N GLU A 78 30.90 -20.93 39.30
CA GLU A 78 30.19 -20.03 40.21
C GLU A 78 31.28 -19.16 40.86
N LYS A 79 31.49 -17.94 40.33
CA LYS A 79 32.33 -16.97 41.02
C LYS A 79 31.64 -16.75 42.36
N ASN A 80 32.28 -17.13 43.45
CA ASN A 80 31.93 -16.71 44.81
C ASN A 80 31.98 -15.17 44.85
N SER A 81 30.97 -14.51 44.30
CA SER A 81 30.89 -13.08 44.23
C SER A 81 29.94 -12.64 45.33
N THR A 82 30.53 -12.10 46.39
CA THR A 82 29.93 -11.10 47.28
C THR A 82 29.58 -9.79 46.54
N LEU A 83 29.45 -9.83 45.21
CA LEU A 83 29.22 -8.72 44.31
C LEU A 83 27.73 -8.73 43.91
N ASN A 84 27.07 -7.58 44.07
CA ASN A 84 25.64 -7.33 43.85
C ASN A 84 24.99 -8.28 42.82
N LYS A 85 23.99 -9.03 43.30
CA LYS A 85 23.17 -10.01 42.56
C LYS A 85 22.55 -9.49 41.26
N ASP A 86 22.53 -8.17 41.04
CA ASP A 86 21.70 -7.58 39.99
C ASP A 86 22.41 -7.47 38.63
N ASN A 87 23.70 -7.79 38.50
CA ASN A 87 24.45 -7.60 37.24
C ASN A 87 25.40 -8.74 36.85
N LEU A 88 25.04 -10.01 37.10
CA LEU A 88 25.79 -11.12 36.49
C LEU A 88 25.42 -11.20 34.99
N THR A 89 26.06 -10.39 34.15
CA THR A 89 25.87 -10.47 32.71
C THR A 89 26.53 -11.74 32.20
N ILE A 90 25.71 -12.74 31.85
CA ILE A 90 26.14 -14.04 31.35
C ILE A 90 26.65 -13.93 29.88
N SER A 91 27.38 -12.87 29.54
CA SER A 91 27.87 -12.54 28.19
C SER A 91 29.13 -13.31 27.80
N GLU A 92 29.70 -14.12 28.69
CA GLU A 92 30.99 -14.78 28.47
C GLU A 92 30.84 -16.31 28.62
N PHE A 93 30.13 -16.95 27.71
CA PHE A 93 30.27 -18.39 27.49
C PHE A 93 31.12 -18.61 26.24
N PRO A 94 32.45 -18.82 26.37
CA PRO A 94 33.31 -19.05 25.21
C PRO A 94 32.91 -20.34 24.46
N ALA A 95 32.15 -21.24 25.08
CA ALA A 95 31.56 -22.43 24.45
C ALA A 95 30.68 -22.09 23.26
N LEU A 96 29.85 -21.05 23.45
CA LEU A 96 28.93 -20.57 22.45
C LEU A 96 29.65 -19.88 21.29
N VAL A 97 30.89 -19.41 21.51
CA VAL A 97 31.73 -18.84 20.45
C VAL A 97 32.24 -19.94 19.51
N GLY A 98 32.63 -21.10 20.04
CA GLY A 98 33.02 -22.23 19.20
C GLY A 98 31.85 -22.82 18.40
N LEU A 99 30.61 -22.65 18.88
CA LEU A 99 29.39 -22.97 18.12
C LEU A 99 29.13 -22.03 16.92
N ARG A 100 29.87 -20.93 16.77
CA ARG A 100 29.78 -20.03 15.60
C ARG A 100 30.59 -20.51 14.39
N ILE A 101 31.28 -21.65 14.48
CA ILE A 101 32.05 -22.19 13.36
C ILE A 101 31.07 -22.43 12.19
N ALA A 102 31.32 -21.72 11.07
CA ALA A 102 30.51 -21.80 9.87
C ALA A 102 30.37 -23.25 9.41
N MET A 103 29.19 -23.62 8.91
CA MET A 103 28.93 -24.97 8.40
C MET A 103 30.08 -25.40 7.49
N SER A 104 30.76 -26.49 7.84
CA SER A 104 31.71 -27.08 6.92
C SER A 104 30.92 -27.57 5.69
N LYS A 105 31.52 -27.52 4.49
CA LYS A 105 30.89 -28.07 3.27
C LYS A 105 30.53 -29.56 3.39
N TYR A 106 31.02 -30.25 4.42
CA TYR A 106 30.93 -31.71 4.57
C TYR A 106 29.95 -32.17 5.66
N THR A 107 29.42 -31.26 6.47
CA THR A 107 28.55 -31.60 7.61
C THR A 107 27.08 -31.44 7.26
N THR A 108 26.30 -32.50 7.41
CA THR A 108 24.86 -32.50 7.08
C THR A 108 23.97 -32.06 8.25
N CYS A 109 24.51 -31.99 9.46
CA CYS A 109 23.78 -31.69 10.68
C CYS A 109 24.68 -31.12 11.78
N HIS A 110 24.08 -30.32 12.66
CA HIS A 110 24.72 -29.80 13.87
C HIS A 110 23.87 -30.18 15.08
N ALA A 111 24.49 -30.81 16.06
CA ALA A 111 23.86 -31.23 17.29
C ALA A 111 24.57 -30.61 18.49
N LEU A 112 23.80 -30.04 19.41
CA LEU A 112 24.29 -29.67 20.73
C LEU A 112 23.92 -30.77 21.70
N VAL A 113 24.86 -31.23 22.51
CA VAL A 113 24.63 -32.20 23.58
C VAL A 113 24.80 -31.51 24.91
N LEU A 114 23.76 -31.58 25.74
CA LEU A 114 23.71 -31.04 27.09
C LEU A 114 23.69 -32.21 28.06
N TYR A 115 24.79 -32.42 28.79
CA TYR A 115 24.83 -33.35 29.91
C TYR A 115 24.31 -32.64 31.16
N THR A 116 23.51 -33.34 31.97
CA THR A 116 22.71 -32.73 33.04
C THR A 116 23.53 -32.18 34.20
N PHE A 117 22.97 -31.12 34.81
CA PHE A 117 23.27 -30.59 36.14
C PHE A 117 22.46 -31.41 37.17
N PRO A 118 23.05 -32.35 37.93
CA PRO A 118 22.31 -33.33 38.73
C PRO A 118 21.65 -32.76 40.01
N ASN A 119 21.56 -31.44 40.19
CA ASN A 119 21.06 -30.85 41.43
C ASN A 119 19.89 -29.88 41.18
N LEU A 120 18.68 -30.44 41.12
CA LEU A 120 17.40 -29.76 40.87
C LEU A 120 16.97 -28.89 42.07
N GLY A 121 17.59 -27.72 42.22
CA GLY A 121 16.89 -26.55 42.72
C GLY A 121 16.15 -25.85 41.57
N ILE A 122 15.08 -25.09 41.85
CA ILE A 122 14.38 -24.20 40.88
C ILE A 122 15.40 -23.35 40.08
N LYS A 123 16.52 -22.98 40.71
CA LYS A 123 17.63 -22.23 40.10
C LYS A 123 18.33 -22.99 38.96
N SER A 124 18.46 -24.30 39.03
CA SER A 124 19.12 -25.10 37.98
C SER A 124 18.26 -25.17 36.71
N LEU A 125 16.93 -25.19 36.86
CA LEU A 125 15.99 -25.11 35.74
C LEU A 125 16.10 -23.75 35.04
N GLU A 126 16.11 -22.66 35.82
CA GLU A 126 16.27 -21.29 35.30
C GLU A 126 17.59 -21.13 34.53
N MET A 127 18.70 -21.63 35.08
CA MET A 127 20.00 -21.62 34.42
C MET A 127 20.02 -22.42 33.11
N SER A 128 19.38 -23.60 33.10
CA SER A 128 19.28 -24.45 31.90
C SER A 128 18.45 -23.78 30.81
N LEU A 129 17.35 -23.13 31.18
CA LEU A 129 16.53 -22.34 30.26
C LEU A 129 17.30 -21.15 29.70
N GLU A 130 18.01 -20.41 30.55
CA GLU A 130 18.81 -19.28 30.12
C GLU A 130 19.95 -19.71 29.17
N LEU A 131 20.61 -20.83 29.47
CA LEU A 131 21.63 -21.41 28.60
C LEU A 131 21.04 -21.77 27.23
N LEU A 132 19.88 -22.42 27.19
CA LEU A 132 19.20 -22.78 25.95
C LEU A 132 18.77 -21.53 25.15
N VAL A 133 18.29 -20.48 25.81
CA VAL A 133 17.99 -19.19 25.16
C VAL A 133 19.25 -18.55 24.59
N LYS A 134 20.40 -18.65 25.25
CA LYS A 134 21.67 -18.15 24.69
C LYS A 134 22.14 -18.96 23.50
N VAL A 135 22.09 -20.29 23.60
CA VAL A 135 22.38 -21.21 22.48
C VAL A 135 21.53 -20.87 21.25
N GLN A 136 20.24 -20.61 21.46
CA GLN A 136 19.32 -20.18 20.40
C GLN A 136 19.84 -18.95 19.66
N ILE A 137 20.26 -17.93 20.43
CA ILE A 137 20.72 -16.66 19.87
C ILE A 137 22.06 -16.84 19.15
N THR A 138 22.95 -17.68 19.66
CA THR A 138 24.33 -17.80 19.16
C THR A 138 24.51 -18.76 17.99
N SER A 139 23.83 -19.90 17.97
CA SER A 139 24.13 -20.98 17.02
C SER A 139 22.93 -21.70 16.41
N ASN A 140 21.78 -21.73 17.10
CA ASN A 140 20.55 -22.38 16.63
C ASN A 140 20.80 -23.76 15.98
N PRO A 141 21.32 -24.75 16.74
CA PRO A 141 21.67 -26.08 16.21
C PRO A 141 20.45 -26.79 15.61
N GLN A 142 20.66 -27.78 14.76
CA GLN A 142 19.55 -28.57 14.20
C GLN A 142 18.96 -29.54 15.24
N PHE A 143 19.81 -30.06 16.13
CA PHE A 143 19.44 -30.99 17.19
C PHE A 143 19.94 -30.47 18.54
N VAL A 144 19.15 -30.63 19.58
CA VAL A 144 19.55 -30.42 20.98
C VAL A 144 19.28 -31.72 21.73
N ILE A 145 20.34 -32.43 22.08
CA ILE A 145 20.31 -33.70 22.78
C ILE A 145 20.53 -33.39 24.26
N ILE A 146 19.57 -33.70 25.12
CA ILE A 146 19.60 -33.35 26.55
C ILE A 146 19.58 -34.65 27.35
N GLN A 147 20.54 -34.82 28.26
CA GLN A 147 20.45 -35.87 29.27
C GLN A 147 19.25 -35.55 30.18
N HIS A 148 18.42 -36.52 30.48
CA HIS A 148 17.24 -36.33 31.30
C HIS A 148 17.11 -37.50 32.27
N GLU A 149 17.30 -37.21 33.55
CA GLU A 149 17.28 -38.21 34.64
C GLU A 149 16.01 -38.11 35.51
N TYR A 150 15.05 -37.26 35.14
CA TYR A 150 13.90 -36.92 35.98
C TYR A 150 12.56 -37.22 35.30
N ASP A 151 11.49 -37.28 36.10
CA ASP A 151 10.11 -37.52 35.62
C ASP A 151 9.36 -36.24 35.21
N ILE A 152 10.00 -35.07 35.38
CA ILE A 152 9.40 -33.75 35.08
C ILE A 152 9.96 -33.24 33.76
N SER A 153 9.09 -33.02 32.79
CA SER A 153 9.48 -32.43 31.51
C SER A 153 9.99 -30.99 31.69
N LEU A 154 11.07 -30.67 30.98
CA LEU A 154 11.49 -29.27 30.79
C LEU A 154 10.32 -28.50 30.12
N PRO A 155 10.04 -27.25 30.50
CA PRO A 155 9.03 -26.41 29.85
C PRO A 155 9.53 -25.96 28.48
N LEU A 156 9.65 -26.91 27.55
CA LEU A 156 10.17 -26.71 26.19
C LEU A 156 9.38 -25.65 25.41
N GLN A 157 8.12 -25.41 25.79
CA GLN A 157 7.29 -24.34 25.25
C GLN A 157 7.88 -22.94 25.44
N TRP A 158 8.73 -22.74 26.46
CA TRP A 158 9.38 -21.45 26.72
C TRP A 158 10.68 -21.28 25.92
N ILE A 159 11.23 -22.38 25.39
CA ILE A 159 12.48 -22.35 24.63
C ILE A 159 12.15 -22.13 23.16
N ARG A 160 12.50 -20.95 22.65
CA ARG A 160 12.12 -20.48 21.32
C ARG A 160 13.12 -20.94 20.25
N MET A 161 13.37 -22.24 20.11
CA MET A 161 14.31 -22.78 19.11
C MET A 161 13.62 -23.60 18.02
N SER A 162 14.17 -23.61 16.81
CA SER A 162 13.73 -24.47 15.70
C SER A 162 14.33 -25.88 15.77
N SER A 163 15.16 -26.16 16.77
CA SER A 163 15.89 -27.43 16.92
C SER A 163 14.95 -28.60 17.25
N VAL A 164 15.35 -29.80 16.84
CA VAL A 164 14.73 -31.05 17.33
C VAL A 164 15.35 -31.42 18.66
N TYR A 165 14.52 -31.61 19.68
CA TYR A 165 14.98 -32.04 20.99
C TYR A 165 14.98 -33.55 21.09
N LEU A 166 16.05 -34.11 21.65
CA LEU A 166 16.20 -35.53 21.91
C LEU A 166 16.60 -35.70 23.36
N PHE A 167 15.82 -36.43 24.14
CA PHE A 167 16.13 -36.72 25.54
C PHE A 167 16.73 -38.11 25.65
N PHE A 168 17.72 -38.28 26.51
CA PHE A 168 18.27 -39.61 26.82
C PHE A 168 18.50 -39.72 28.32
N SER A 169 18.32 -40.91 28.88
CA SER A 169 18.59 -41.15 30.29
C SER A 169 19.94 -41.84 30.46
N SER A 170 20.66 -41.60 31.55
CA SER A 170 21.84 -42.39 31.89
C SER A 170 21.52 -43.88 32.09
N ILE A 171 20.27 -44.19 32.45
CA ILE A 171 19.80 -45.56 32.69
C ILE A 171 19.34 -46.23 31.39
N SER A 172 18.94 -45.44 30.38
CA SER A 172 18.37 -45.97 29.14
C SER A 172 19.15 -45.50 27.92
N THR A 173 19.62 -46.45 27.11
CA THR A 173 20.25 -46.17 25.82
C THR A 173 19.30 -45.64 24.76
N SER A 174 17.99 -45.56 25.05
CA SER A 174 17.00 -45.06 24.09
C SER A 174 16.93 -43.54 24.09
N LEU A 175 17.02 -42.94 22.89
CA LEU A 175 16.67 -41.54 22.69
C LEU A 175 15.15 -41.40 22.63
N ILE A 176 14.65 -40.33 23.20
CA ILE A 176 13.24 -40.03 23.35
C ILE A 176 12.95 -38.68 22.70
N LEU A 177 11.89 -38.61 21.88
CA LEU A 177 11.39 -37.35 21.35
C LEU A 177 10.31 -36.78 22.29
N PRO A 178 10.56 -35.65 22.99
CA PRO A 178 9.54 -35.02 23.81
C PRO A 178 8.50 -34.26 22.97
N CYS A 179 7.31 -34.06 23.54
CA CYS A 179 6.30 -33.18 22.98
C CYS A 179 6.53 -31.74 23.45
N ALA A 180 7.15 -30.89 22.63
CA ALA A 180 7.39 -29.48 22.96
C ALA A 180 6.12 -28.63 23.01
N ALA A 181 5.07 -29.00 22.28
CA ALA A 181 3.79 -28.31 22.29
C ALA A 181 2.80 -28.85 23.34
N CYS A 182 3.17 -29.83 24.17
CA CYS A 182 2.26 -30.34 25.19
C CYS A 182 2.26 -29.42 26.42
N PRO A 183 1.12 -29.27 27.11
CA PRO A 183 1.03 -28.38 28.27
C PRO A 183 1.93 -28.86 29.41
N TRP A 184 2.57 -27.91 30.09
CA TRP A 184 3.34 -28.15 31.31
C TRP A 184 2.48 -27.83 32.55
N PRO A 185 2.58 -28.59 33.66
CA PRO A 185 3.38 -29.80 33.86
C PRO A 185 2.61 -31.06 33.43
N ALA A 186 2.90 -31.57 32.22
CA ALA A 186 2.57 -32.95 31.91
C ALA A 186 3.64 -33.84 32.55
N ARG A 187 3.24 -34.69 33.51
CA ARG A 187 4.07 -35.85 33.89
C ARG A 187 4.45 -36.56 32.59
N LEU A 188 5.70 -37.03 32.48
CA LEU A 188 6.19 -37.87 31.39
C LEU A 188 5.43 -39.21 31.38
N SER A 189 4.14 -39.17 31.07
CA SER A 189 3.35 -40.34 30.78
C SER A 189 3.98 -40.98 29.54
N SER A 190 4.30 -42.27 29.66
CA SER A 190 4.94 -43.09 28.62
C SER A 190 4.23 -43.03 27.27
N GLN A 191 2.99 -42.55 27.21
CA GLN A 191 2.20 -42.38 25.99
C GLN A 191 2.65 -41.24 25.08
N LEU A 192 3.45 -40.28 25.57
CA LEU A 192 3.86 -39.08 24.81
C LEU A 192 5.31 -39.13 24.29
N LEU A 193 6.00 -40.25 24.50
CA LEU A 193 7.41 -40.40 24.19
C LEU A 193 7.62 -41.37 23.03
N ILE A 194 8.08 -40.85 21.89
CA ILE A 194 8.49 -41.69 20.78
C ILE A 194 9.94 -42.11 21.03
N LYS A 195 10.16 -43.41 21.21
CA LYS A 195 11.51 -43.99 21.23
C LYS A 195 12.10 -43.95 19.83
N VAL A 196 13.23 -43.30 19.69
CA VAL A 196 14.01 -43.31 18.45
C VAL A 196 14.70 -44.66 18.34
N ILE A 197 14.42 -45.37 17.26
CA ILE A 197 15.04 -46.67 16.95
C ILE A 197 16.39 -46.41 16.28
N ASP A 198 17.39 -47.25 16.55
CA ASP A 198 18.75 -47.13 16.01
C ASP A 198 18.81 -46.96 14.48
N ASN A 199 17.81 -47.46 13.75
CA ASN A 199 17.75 -47.43 12.28
C ASN A 199 17.03 -46.20 11.71
N MET A 200 16.60 -45.25 12.54
CA MET A 200 15.93 -44.03 12.04
C MET A 200 16.94 -43.08 11.37
N SER A 201 16.59 -42.63 10.17
CA SER A 201 17.34 -41.58 9.50
C SER A 201 17.08 -40.20 10.15
N ILE A 202 18.01 -39.26 10.00
CA ILE A 202 17.82 -37.87 10.45
C ILE A 202 16.50 -37.25 9.92
N PRO A 203 16.14 -37.41 8.63
CA PRO A 203 14.84 -37.01 8.12
C PRO A 203 13.66 -37.67 8.83
N ASP A 204 13.74 -38.95 9.19
CA ASP A 204 12.67 -39.65 9.90
C ASP A 204 12.50 -39.13 11.32
N ILE A 205 13.61 -38.86 12.02
CA ILE A 205 13.59 -38.25 13.36
C ILE A 205 12.94 -36.87 13.31
N LYS A 206 13.34 -36.03 12.32
CA LYS A 206 12.69 -34.73 12.09
C LYS A 206 11.21 -34.91 11.80
N ARG A 207 10.83 -35.86 10.93
CA ARG A 207 9.43 -36.14 10.60
C ARG A 207 8.64 -36.58 11.84
N ALA A 208 9.19 -37.45 12.67
CA ALA A 208 8.58 -37.89 13.92
C ALA A 208 8.41 -36.70 14.91
N TRP A 209 9.42 -35.83 15.03
CA TRP A 209 9.33 -34.59 15.78
C TRP A 209 8.20 -33.68 15.27
N PHE A 210 8.12 -33.46 13.95
CA PHE A 210 7.07 -32.66 13.32
C PHE A 210 5.67 -33.26 13.53
N LEU A 211 5.53 -34.59 13.44
CA LEU A 211 4.26 -35.28 13.66
C LEU A 211 3.82 -35.24 15.12
N THR A 212 4.76 -35.38 16.06
CA THR A 212 4.49 -35.34 17.51
C THR A 212 3.98 -33.96 17.94
N ASN A 213 4.63 -32.91 17.42
CA ASN A 213 4.28 -31.52 17.67
C ASN A 213 3.28 -30.95 16.66
N LYS A 214 2.72 -31.81 15.80
CA LYS A 214 1.72 -31.41 14.82
C LYS A 214 0.53 -30.80 15.56
N ASN A 215 0.01 -29.74 14.96
CA ASN A 215 -1.12 -28.95 15.44
C ASN A 215 -0.89 -28.13 16.71
N LEU A 216 0.35 -28.03 17.20
CA LEU A 216 0.68 -27.29 18.43
C LEU A 216 -0.19 -27.65 19.65
N LYS A 217 -0.87 -28.81 19.62
CA LYS A 217 -1.85 -29.28 20.62
C LYS A 217 -2.87 -28.22 21.08
N LYS A 218 -3.34 -27.35 20.17
CA LYS A 218 -4.25 -26.23 20.47
C LYS A 218 -3.66 -25.15 21.39
N ASN A 219 -2.34 -25.06 21.51
CA ASN A 219 -1.73 -23.96 22.23
C ASN A 219 -2.10 -22.62 21.62
N LEU A 220 -2.10 -21.60 22.49
CA LEU A 220 -2.41 -20.23 22.11
C LEU A 220 -1.20 -19.60 21.41
N ILE A 221 -1.44 -19.10 20.20
CA ILE A 221 -0.53 -18.25 19.46
C ILE A 221 -1.05 -16.83 19.53
N HIS A 222 -0.22 -15.92 20.05
CA HIS A 222 -0.56 -14.52 20.05
C HIS A 222 -0.46 -13.97 18.63
N SER A 223 -1.57 -13.43 18.15
CA SER A 223 -1.63 -12.79 16.85
C SER A 223 -2.43 -11.50 16.99
N PRO A 224 -1.74 -10.35 17.09
CA PRO A 224 -2.39 -9.07 17.14
C PRO A 224 -3.22 -8.90 15.86
N SER A 225 -4.54 -8.81 16.02
CA SER A 225 -5.44 -8.34 14.96
C SER A 225 -5.54 -6.82 15.05
N LYS A 226 -5.68 -6.18 13.89
CA LYS A 226 -5.85 -4.73 13.81
C LYS A 226 -7.25 -4.27 14.23
N ASN A 227 -8.25 -5.17 14.27
CA ASN A 227 -9.64 -4.86 14.60
C ASN A 227 -10.02 -5.24 16.04
N SER A 228 -9.29 -4.73 17.03
CA SER A 228 -9.46 -5.14 18.42
C SER A 228 -10.63 -4.47 19.15
N ASN A 229 -11.72 -4.09 18.47
CA ASN A 229 -12.88 -3.48 19.15
C ASN A 229 -13.71 -4.49 19.99
N GLY A 230 -13.19 -5.69 20.25
CA GLY A 230 -13.72 -6.61 21.26
C GLY A 230 -15.00 -7.34 20.86
N GLU A 231 -15.64 -6.96 19.75
CA GLU A 231 -16.75 -7.71 19.20
C GLU A 231 -16.24 -9.01 18.59
N ASN A 232 -16.83 -10.14 19.00
CA ASN A 232 -16.59 -11.47 18.45
C ASN A 232 -17.11 -11.55 17.02
N LEU A 233 -16.56 -10.75 16.11
CA LEU A 233 -16.88 -10.84 14.70
C LEU A 233 -16.39 -12.20 14.22
N GLU A 234 -17.32 -13.05 13.80
CA GLU A 234 -17.00 -14.27 13.09
C GLU A 234 -16.35 -13.86 11.77
N ILE A 235 -15.02 -13.86 11.77
CA ILE A 235 -14.21 -13.50 10.61
C ILE A 235 -14.29 -14.66 9.62
N ASP A 236 -15.18 -14.55 8.65
CA ASP A 236 -15.25 -15.49 7.55
C ASP A 236 -14.24 -15.12 6.45
N CYS A 237 -13.18 -15.92 6.33
CA CYS A 237 -12.13 -15.77 5.31
C CYS A 237 -12.40 -16.59 4.04
N SER A 238 -13.62 -17.06 3.85
CA SER A 238 -14.04 -17.77 2.64
C SER A 238 -13.68 -17.00 1.38
N SER A 239 -12.97 -17.68 0.48
CA SER A 239 -12.50 -17.11 -0.79
C SER A 239 -13.65 -16.86 -1.78
N THR A 240 -14.82 -17.45 -1.54
CA THR A 240 -16.01 -17.35 -2.39
C THR A 240 -17.02 -16.37 -1.78
N ASN A 241 -16.98 -15.12 -2.25
CA ASN A 241 -18.04 -14.10 -2.06
C ASN A 241 -18.36 -13.70 -0.62
N ASN A 242 -17.36 -13.23 0.14
CA ASN A 242 -17.67 -12.54 1.38
C ASN A 242 -17.62 -11.00 1.20
N PRO A 243 -18.76 -10.30 1.11
CA PRO A 243 -18.78 -8.84 1.12
C PRO A 243 -18.21 -8.24 2.42
N LYS A 244 -18.06 -9.04 3.49
CA LYS A 244 -17.47 -8.63 4.76
C LYS A 244 -15.93 -8.59 4.76
N MET A 245 -15.26 -8.97 3.67
CA MET A 245 -13.80 -8.78 3.55
C MET A 245 -13.37 -7.31 3.56
N SER A 246 -14.30 -6.35 3.43
CA SER A 246 -13.99 -4.94 3.68
C SER A 246 -13.52 -4.66 5.11
N ILE A 247 -13.87 -5.54 6.05
CA ILE A 247 -13.51 -5.42 7.46
C ILE A 247 -12.24 -6.18 7.80
N THR A 248 -12.02 -7.32 7.17
CA THR A 248 -10.91 -8.20 7.54
C THR A 248 -9.64 -7.90 6.74
N TYR A 249 -8.52 -7.66 7.44
CA TYR A 249 -7.22 -7.57 6.79
C TYR A 249 -6.79 -8.93 6.24
N GLU A 250 -6.16 -8.92 5.06
CA GLU A 250 -5.64 -10.10 4.37
C GLU A 250 -4.70 -10.96 5.24
N ASP A 251 -3.90 -10.31 6.10
CA ASP A 251 -2.99 -10.99 7.00
C ASP A 251 -3.75 -11.80 8.05
N ASP A 252 -4.85 -11.25 8.57
CA ASP A 252 -5.69 -11.94 9.55
C ASP A 252 -6.34 -13.18 8.93
N CYS A 253 -6.69 -13.14 7.64
CA CYS A 253 -7.16 -14.32 6.94
C CYS A 253 -6.10 -15.40 6.75
N ALA A 254 -4.86 -15.05 6.42
CA ALA A 254 -3.79 -16.03 6.39
C ALA A 254 -3.53 -16.63 7.79
N LYS A 255 -3.55 -15.82 8.86
CA LYS A 255 -3.40 -16.32 10.24
C LYS A 255 -4.51 -17.30 10.62
N ILE A 256 -5.78 -16.96 10.31
CA ILE A 256 -6.96 -17.78 10.60
C ILE A 256 -6.94 -19.08 9.78
N GLN A 257 -6.65 -19.00 8.48
CA GLN A 257 -6.58 -20.19 7.64
C GLN A 257 -5.50 -21.16 8.12
N LEU A 258 -4.35 -20.63 8.52
CA LEU A 258 -3.26 -21.43 9.08
C LEU A 258 -3.61 -21.98 10.47
N SER A 259 -4.35 -21.23 11.30
CA SER A 259 -4.81 -21.70 12.60
C SER A 259 -5.80 -22.85 12.48
N VAL A 260 -6.68 -22.82 11.48
CA VAL A 260 -7.60 -23.93 11.16
C VAL A 260 -6.82 -25.12 10.60
N THR A 261 -5.96 -24.90 9.61
CA THR A 261 -5.18 -25.97 8.93
C THR A 261 -4.25 -26.71 9.90
N HIS A 262 -3.69 -25.97 10.85
CA HIS A 262 -2.79 -26.49 11.86
C HIS A 262 -3.41 -26.53 13.26
N ASN A 263 -4.74 -26.43 13.39
CA ASN A 263 -5.50 -26.58 14.62
C ASN A 263 -4.84 -25.98 15.89
N TYR A 264 -4.35 -24.74 15.78
CA TYR A 264 -3.86 -23.94 16.90
C TYR A 264 -4.82 -22.78 17.18
N THR A 265 -4.81 -22.25 18.40
CA THR A 265 -5.76 -21.19 18.79
C THR A 265 -5.11 -19.83 18.68
N LEU A 266 -5.78 -18.87 18.04
CA LEU A 266 -5.32 -17.48 17.98
C LEU A 266 -5.82 -16.72 19.20
N SER A 267 -4.92 -16.00 19.88
CA SER A 267 -5.29 -15.02 20.91
C SER A 267 -5.16 -13.61 20.35
N HIS A 268 -6.26 -12.86 20.35
CA HIS A 268 -6.32 -11.47 19.89
C HIS A 268 -6.13 -10.44 21.01
N ASN A 269 -6.24 -10.87 22.28
CA ASN A 269 -6.21 -9.95 23.40
C ASN A 269 -4.76 -9.61 23.79
N TYR A 270 -4.44 -8.32 23.83
CA TYR A 270 -3.13 -7.81 24.26
C TYR A 270 -2.97 -7.80 25.78
N ASN A 271 -4.08 -7.74 26.53
CA ASN A 271 -4.07 -7.40 27.95
C ASN A 271 -3.96 -8.60 28.90
N VAL A 272 -3.71 -9.80 28.38
CA VAL A 272 -3.68 -11.00 29.24
C VAL A 272 -2.27 -11.56 29.28
N ASN A 273 -1.74 -11.71 30.49
CA ASN A 273 -0.53 -12.49 30.83
C ASN A 273 -0.74 -14.00 30.54
N ILE A 274 -1.42 -14.34 29.46
CA ILE A 274 -1.58 -15.73 29.03
C ILE A 274 -0.23 -16.17 28.48
N GLU A 275 0.25 -17.30 28.98
CA GLU A 275 1.37 -18.00 28.38
C GLU A 275 1.03 -18.37 26.93
N VAL A 276 1.64 -17.66 25.99
CA VAL A 276 1.49 -17.89 24.55
C VAL A 276 2.70 -18.67 24.05
N TYR A 277 2.45 -19.68 23.23
CA TYR A 277 3.50 -20.55 22.68
C TYR A 277 4.38 -19.81 21.67
N GLY A 278 3.81 -18.83 20.99
CA GLY A 278 4.51 -18.02 20.00
C GLY A 278 3.72 -16.78 19.63
N HIS A 279 4.40 -15.88 18.94
CA HIS A 279 3.86 -14.65 18.40
C HIS A 279 4.01 -14.67 16.88
N VAL A 280 2.94 -14.26 16.18
CA VAL A 280 2.97 -13.88 14.76
C VAL A 280 2.61 -12.41 14.69
N THR A 281 3.40 -11.60 13.99
CA THR A 281 3.01 -10.22 13.70
C THR A 281 3.38 -9.90 12.26
N SER A 282 2.52 -9.15 11.58
CA SER A 282 2.79 -8.58 10.27
C SER A 282 2.67 -7.06 10.42
N GLY A 283 3.63 -6.32 9.88
CA GLY A 283 3.64 -4.86 10.04
C GLY A 283 4.85 -4.21 9.40
N ILE A 284 4.72 -2.91 9.11
CA ILE A 284 5.81 -2.12 8.54
C ILE A 284 6.90 -1.98 9.62
N PRO A 285 8.16 -2.40 9.38
CA PRO A 285 9.21 -2.38 10.40
C PRO A 285 9.53 -0.98 10.93
N SER A 286 9.33 0.06 10.10
CA SER A 286 9.55 1.45 10.49
C SER A 286 8.51 1.98 11.50
N THR A 287 7.43 1.24 11.74
CA THR A 287 6.48 1.60 12.80
C THR A 287 7.12 1.34 14.16
N SER A 288 6.99 2.31 15.07
CA SER A 288 7.62 2.28 16.40
C SER A 288 7.37 0.97 17.15
N ARG A 289 6.17 0.38 17.03
CA ARG A 289 5.78 -0.85 17.73
C ARG A 289 6.49 -2.11 17.21
N VAL A 290 6.66 -2.25 15.90
CA VAL A 290 7.39 -3.40 15.33
C VAL A 290 8.87 -3.24 15.63
N ASN A 291 9.39 -2.02 15.49
CA ASN A 291 10.78 -1.73 15.80
C ASN A 291 11.08 -1.96 17.30
N GLU A 292 10.22 -1.52 18.21
CA GLU A 292 10.32 -1.80 19.65
C GLU A 292 10.36 -3.30 19.93
N LYS A 293 9.47 -4.09 19.29
CA LYS A 293 9.49 -5.55 19.39
C LYS A 293 10.71 -6.20 18.77
N ILE A 294 11.44 -5.57 17.87
CA ILE A 294 12.68 -6.14 17.30
C ILE A 294 13.90 -5.72 18.14
N THR A 295 13.88 -4.49 18.65
CA THR A 295 15.02 -3.84 19.32
C THR A 295 15.09 -4.12 20.82
N THR A 296 13.96 -4.41 21.47
CA THR A 296 13.95 -4.78 22.89
C THR A 296 14.78 -6.05 23.13
N ASN A 297 15.62 -6.03 24.17
CA ASN A 297 16.56 -7.13 24.48
C ASN A 297 15.88 -8.49 24.64
N LEU A 298 14.63 -8.52 25.09
CA LEU A 298 13.79 -9.71 25.22
C LEU A 298 13.42 -10.35 23.89
N ALA A 299 13.52 -9.61 22.79
CA ALA A 299 13.12 -10.06 21.47
C ALA A 299 14.27 -10.23 20.48
N LYS A 300 15.49 -9.83 20.87
CA LYS A 300 16.69 -9.96 20.06
C LYS A 300 16.98 -11.45 19.80
N GLY A 301 16.71 -11.90 18.57
CA GLY A 301 16.87 -13.30 18.15
C GLY A 301 15.65 -14.20 18.41
N THR A 302 14.56 -13.67 18.99
CA THR A 302 13.33 -14.45 19.19
C THR A 302 12.41 -14.43 17.98
N PHE A 303 12.53 -13.44 17.10
CA PHE A 303 11.73 -13.34 15.89
C PHE A 303 12.57 -13.68 14.65
N GLN A 304 11.91 -14.32 13.69
CA GLN A 304 12.46 -14.59 12.37
C GLN A 304 11.48 -14.09 11.31
N THR A 305 12.03 -13.43 10.28
CA THR A 305 11.27 -13.00 9.13
C THR A 305 10.88 -14.20 8.27
N VAL A 306 9.60 -14.32 7.95
CA VAL A 306 9.09 -15.36 7.05
C VAL A 306 9.48 -15.00 5.62
N ILE A 307 10.29 -15.84 4.97
CA ILE A 307 10.85 -15.57 3.63
C ILE A 307 9.75 -15.36 2.58
N HIS A 308 8.67 -16.15 2.65
CA HIS A 308 7.52 -16.05 1.74
C HIS A 308 6.46 -15.06 2.21
N GLY A 309 6.58 -14.54 3.44
CA GLY A 309 5.64 -13.63 4.06
C GLY A 309 6.12 -12.20 3.92
N TYR A 310 6.18 -11.68 2.69
CA TYR A 310 6.35 -10.25 2.47
C TYR A 310 5.15 -9.74 1.68
N LYS A 311 4.44 -8.77 2.26
CA LYS A 311 3.44 -8.00 1.53
C LYS A 311 4.14 -6.81 0.87
N VAL A 312 3.93 -6.69 -0.43
CA VAL A 312 4.36 -5.53 -1.21
C VAL A 312 3.14 -4.63 -1.34
N GLU A 313 3.16 -3.49 -0.65
CA GLU A 313 2.12 -2.48 -0.84
C GLU A 313 2.55 -1.55 -1.97
N PRO A 314 1.90 -1.62 -3.15
CA PRO A 314 2.18 -0.67 -4.21
C PRO A 314 1.68 0.71 -3.80
N PHE A 315 2.45 1.72 -4.15
CA PHE A 315 2.01 3.10 -4.15
C PHE A 315 1.09 3.32 -5.35
N HIS A 316 -0.02 4.02 -5.13
CA HIS A 316 -0.87 4.50 -6.20
C HIS A 316 -0.69 6.00 -6.34
N PHE A 317 -0.33 6.46 -7.53
CA PHE A 317 -0.36 7.88 -7.86
C PHE A 317 -1.75 8.23 -8.38
N ALA A 318 -2.37 9.24 -7.76
CA ALA A 318 -3.55 9.89 -8.28
C ALA A 318 -3.17 11.33 -8.65
N VAL A 319 -3.41 11.71 -9.91
CA VAL A 319 -3.24 13.09 -10.35
C VAL A 319 -4.59 13.77 -10.19
N ILE A 320 -4.69 14.70 -9.24
CA ILE A 320 -5.88 15.51 -9.02
C ILE A 320 -5.66 16.81 -9.76
N THR A 321 -6.54 17.09 -10.73
CA THR A 321 -6.55 18.37 -11.44
C THR A 321 -7.90 19.02 -11.23
N ASP A 322 -7.89 20.33 -11.03
CA ASP A 322 -9.14 21.09 -11.06
C ASP A 322 -9.71 21.01 -12.48
N PRO A 323 -11.03 20.80 -12.62
CA PRO A 323 -11.65 20.89 -13.93
C PRO A 323 -11.34 22.27 -14.50
N ARG A 324 -10.70 22.33 -15.68
CA ARG A 324 -10.47 23.62 -16.35
C ARG A 324 -11.83 24.27 -16.57
N GLY A 325 -12.07 25.38 -15.87
CA GLY A 325 -13.18 26.27 -16.18
C GLY A 325 -13.04 26.72 -17.63
N VAL A 326 -14.13 26.66 -18.39
CA VAL A 326 -14.15 27.21 -19.74
C VAL A 326 -14.04 28.73 -19.58
N ASN A 327 -12.92 29.30 -20.00
CA ASN A 327 -12.70 30.75 -19.89
C ASN A 327 -13.54 31.49 -20.94
N LEU A 328 -13.87 32.75 -20.63
CA LEU A 328 -14.61 33.64 -21.55
C LEU A 328 -13.98 33.77 -22.94
N SER A 329 -12.65 33.62 -23.04
CA SER A 329 -11.91 33.64 -24.30
C SER A 329 -12.30 32.51 -25.26
N THR A 330 -12.89 31.43 -24.75
CA THR A 330 -13.32 30.28 -25.54
C THR A 330 -14.33 30.65 -26.63
N ILE A 331 -15.20 31.65 -26.40
CA ILE A 331 -16.20 32.07 -27.39
C ILE A 331 -15.53 32.66 -28.65
N PHE A 332 -14.37 33.30 -28.49
CA PHE A 332 -13.63 33.89 -29.60
C PHE A 332 -12.63 32.93 -30.25
N MET A 333 -12.34 31.79 -29.61
CA MET A 333 -11.37 30.80 -30.09
C MET A 333 -11.68 30.14 -31.46
N PRO A 334 -12.94 29.98 -31.92
CA PRO A 334 -13.25 29.42 -33.23
C PRO A 334 -12.54 30.06 -34.41
N PHE A 335 -12.29 31.38 -34.31
CA PHE A 335 -11.60 32.16 -35.32
C PHE A 335 -10.41 32.86 -34.67
N ASP A 336 -9.26 32.80 -35.32
CA ASP A 336 -8.10 33.55 -34.88
C ASP A 336 -8.32 35.06 -35.08
N GLY A 337 -7.50 35.87 -34.42
CA GLY A 337 -7.58 37.33 -34.53
C GLY A 337 -7.42 37.83 -35.97
N ILE A 338 -6.70 37.06 -36.81
CA ILE A 338 -6.52 37.37 -38.24
C ILE A 338 -7.85 37.20 -38.99
N THR A 339 -8.56 36.08 -38.79
CA THR A 339 -9.86 35.85 -39.43
C THR A 339 -10.88 36.91 -39.02
N TRP A 340 -10.93 37.29 -37.75
CA TRP A 340 -11.79 38.39 -37.28
C TRP A 340 -11.44 39.71 -37.97
N SER A 341 -10.14 40.02 -38.07
CA SER A 341 -9.68 41.23 -38.76
C SER A 341 -10.05 41.22 -40.24
N ILE A 342 -9.88 40.08 -40.91
CA ILE A 342 -10.27 39.89 -42.31
C ILE A 342 -11.78 40.11 -42.48
N LEU A 343 -12.61 39.54 -41.61
CA LEU A 343 -14.07 39.74 -41.65
C LEU A 343 -14.47 41.21 -41.53
N VAL A 344 -13.86 41.94 -40.60
CA VAL A 344 -14.08 43.39 -40.45
C VAL A 344 -13.63 44.15 -41.70
N THR A 345 -12.49 43.78 -42.28
CA THR A 345 -12.01 44.43 -43.53
C THR A 345 -12.91 44.13 -44.73
N ILE A 346 -13.43 42.90 -44.87
CA ILE A 346 -14.36 42.55 -45.95
C ILE A 346 -15.69 43.29 -45.76
N LEU A 347 -16.21 43.34 -44.53
CA LEU A 347 -17.43 44.09 -44.22
C LEU A 347 -17.27 45.57 -44.57
N THR A 348 -16.17 46.21 -44.15
CA THR A 348 -15.91 47.63 -44.46
C THR A 348 -15.72 47.87 -45.96
N LEU A 349 -15.01 46.99 -46.67
CA LEU A 349 -14.87 47.06 -48.13
C LEU A 349 -16.21 46.92 -48.85
N LEU A 350 -17.04 45.96 -48.43
CA LEU A 350 -18.40 45.76 -48.95
C LEU A 350 -19.22 47.04 -48.81
N LEU A 351 -19.14 47.72 -47.66
CA LEU A 351 -19.86 48.96 -47.41
C LEU A 351 -19.39 50.09 -48.30
N MET A 352 -18.07 50.21 -48.50
CA MET A 352 -17.51 51.20 -49.41
C MET A 352 -17.97 50.96 -50.85
N LEU A 353 -18.00 49.71 -51.30
CA LEU A 353 -18.46 49.33 -52.64
C LEU A 353 -19.97 49.57 -52.85
N LEU A 354 -20.81 49.18 -51.88
CA LEU A 354 -22.25 49.44 -51.90
C LEU A 354 -22.57 50.94 -51.89
N SER A 355 -21.77 51.73 -51.17
CA SER A 355 -21.95 53.18 -51.06
C SER A 355 -21.46 53.95 -52.28
N ALA A 356 -20.39 53.50 -52.94
CA ALA A 356 -19.81 54.16 -54.12
C ALA A 356 -20.77 54.22 -55.33
N GLY A 357 -21.73 53.28 -55.41
CA GLY A 357 -22.68 53.20 -56.52
C GLY A 357 -23.85 54.20 -56.45
N GLN A 358 -24.08 54.85 -55.31
CA GLN A 358 -25.27 55.67 -55.06
C GLN A 358 -24.96 57.18 -55.11
N ARG A 359 -25.70 57.92 -55.96
CA ARG A 359 -25.50 59.38 -56.20
C ARG A 359 -26.27 60.29 -55.24
N HIS A 360 -27.18 59.77 -54.42
CA HIS A 360 -27.96 60.58 -53.47
C HIS A 360 -27.30 60.65 -52.07
N THR A 361 -27.73 61.63 -51.26
CA THR A 361 -27.20 62.01 -49.93
C THR A 361 -26.48 60.90 -49.15
N LYS A 362 -25.16 61.03 -48.99
CA LYS A 362 -24.22 60.00 -48.53
C LYS A 362 -24.51 59.41 -47.14
N GLU A 363 -25.03 60.19 -46.19
CA GLU A 363 -25.14 59.75 -44.78
C GLU A 363 -26.22 58.69 -44.54
N LYS A 364 -27.46 58.91 -45.00
CA LYS A 364 -28.57 57.96 -44.73
C LYS A 364 -28.38 56.61 -45.43
N ILE A 365 -27.61 56.60 -46.50
CA ILE A 365 -27.37 55.42 -47.32
C ILE A 365 -26.36 54.47 -46.66
N VAL A 366 -25.26 55.01 -46.13
CA VAL A 366 -24.21 54.22 -45.48
C VAL A 366 -24.77 53.46 -44.26
N SER A 367 -25.58 54.13 -43.44
CA SER A 367 -26.19 53.49 -42.26
C SER A 367 -27.13 52.34 -42.65
N HIS A 368 -27.96 52.51 -43.68
CA HIS A 368 -28.84 51.43 -44.15
C HIS A 368 -28.08 50.22 -44.69
N HIS A 369 -27.01 50.43 -45.47
CA HIS A 369 -26.19 49.33 -45.98
C HIS A 369 -25.37 48.65 -44.89
N LEU A 370 -24.87 49.42 -43.91
CA LEU A 370 -24.16 48.89 -42.72
C LEU A 370 -25.08 48.01 -41.89
N LEU A 371 -26.28 48.49 -41.58
CA LEU A 371 -27.27 47.73 -40.82
C LEU A 371 -27.63 46.46 -41.58
N TRP A 372 -27.98 46.57 -42.87
CA TRP A 372 -28.34 45.40 -43.66
C TRP A 372 -27.20 44.36 -43.76
N ALA A 373 -25.98 44.79 -44.06
CA ALA A 373 -24.84 43.89 -44.19
C ALA A 373 -24.52 43.18 -42.86
N SER A 374 -24.59 43.93 -41.75
CA SER A 374 -24.35 43.41 -40.40
C SER A 374 -25.46 42.46 -39.94
N THR A 375 -26.74 42.79 -40.20
CA THR A 375 -27.86 41.91 -39.86
C THR A 375 -27.76 40.60 -40.63
N VAL A 376 -27.46 40.66 -41.93
CA VAL A 376 -27.24 39.45 -42.76
C VAL A 376 -26.10 38.60 -42.21
N PHE A 377 -24.99 39.21 -41.79
CA PHE A 377 -23.86 38.51 -41.19
C PHE A 377 -24.22 37.83 -39.87
N LEU A 378 -25.06 38.48 -39.07
CA LEU A 378 -25.61 37.94 -37.83
C LEU A 378 -26.78 36.95 -38.05
N GLU A 379 -27.05 36.56 -39.30
CA GLU A 379 -28.18 35.73 -39.71
C GLU A 379 -29.56 36.30 -39.31
N GLN A 380 -29.64 37.61 -39.11
CA GLN A 380 -30.87 38.36 -38.88
C GLN A 380 -31.32 38.97 -40.21
N SER A 381 -32.49 38.58 -40.73
CA SER A 381 -33.00 39.11 -42.00
C SER A 381 -34.08 40.17 -41.77
N ASP A 382 -33.85 41.38 -42.29
CA ASP A 382 -34.89 42.39 -42.49
C ASP A 382 -35.32 42.39 -43.97
N PRO A 383 -36.55 41.93 -44.30
CA PRO A 383 -37.02 41.83 -45.67
C PRO A 383 -37.20 43.20 -46.36
N ILE A 384 -37.42 44.27 -45.59
CA ILE A 384 -37.68 45.62 -46.12
C ILE A 384 -36.37 46.22 -46.65
N SER A 385 -35.30 46.12 -45.86
CA SER A 385 -33.98 46.63 -46.22
C SER A 385 -33.37 45.89 -47.41
N PHE A 386 -33.65 44.58 -47.56
CA PHE A 386 -33.14 43.78 -48.67
C PHE A 386 -33.69 44.22 -50.04
N LYS A 387 -35.02 44.38 -50.19
CA LYS A 387 -35.63 44.78 -51.47
C LYS A 387 -35.10 46.13 -51.97
N LYS A 388 -34.96 47.08 -51.05
CA LYS A 388 -34.43 48.42 -51.35
C LYS A 388 -32.95 48.35 -51.75
N THR A 389 -32.15 47.58 -51.02
CA THR A 389 -30.72 47.38 -51.32
C THR A 389 -30.52 46.67 -52.65
N ALA A 390 -31.27 45.60 -52.92
CA ALA A 390 -31.20 44.83 -54.15
C ALA A 390 -31.59 45.65 -55.39
N TYR A 391 -32.67 46.45 -55.31
CA TYR A 391 -33.12 47.27 -56.44
C TYR A 391 -32.18 48.44 -56.76
N GLN A 392 -31.52 49.00 -55.74
CA GLN A 392 -30.66 50.17 -55.90
C GLN A 392 -29.18 49.82 -56.17
N ASN A 393 -28.78 48.56 -56.01
CA ASN A 393 -27.40 48.16 -56.18
C ASN A 393 -27.07 47.93 -57.66
N LYS A 394 -26.05 48.62 -58.16
CA LYS A 394 -25.53 48.45 -59.52
C LYS A 394 -24.65 47.20 -59.68
N MET A 395 -24.26 46.57 -58.57
CA MET A 395 -23.43 45.37 -58.53
C MET A 395 -24.21 44.20 -57.91
N PRO A 396 -25.19 43.63 -58.63
CA PRO A 396 -26.10 42.62 -58.08
C PRO A 396 -25.39 41.33 -57.62
N LEU A 397 -24.19 41.03 -58.14
CA LEU A 397 -23.39 39.87 -57.74
C LEU A 397 -22.78 39.98 -56.33
N LEU A 398 -22.63 41.19 -55.80
CA LEU A 398 -22.00 41.43 -54.51
C LEU A 398 -22.88 40.92 -53.34
N ILE A 399 -24.20 41.04 -53.50
CA ILE A 399 -25.20 40.61 -52.51
C ILE A 399 -25.20 39.09 -52.29
N PRO A 400 -25.35 38.23 -53.32
CA PRO A 400 -25.30 36.78 -53.14
C PRO A 400 -23.92 36.30 -52.66
N LEU A 401 -22.83 36.94 -53.10
CA LEU A 401 -21.48 36.63 -52.61
C LEU A 401 -21.38 36.88 -51.09
N TRP A 402 -21.88 38.03 -50.62
CA TRP A 402 -21.92 38.36 -49.20
C TRP A 402 -22.80 37.39 -48.39
N LEU A 403 -23.97 37.02 -48.93
CA LEU A 403 -24.86 36.05 -48.31
C LEU A 403 -24.20 34.68 -48.16
N ILE A 404 -23.53 34.19 -49.22
CA ILE A 404 -22.79 32.92 -49.20
C ILE A 404 -21.66 32.98 -48.18
N LEU A 405 -20.85 34.04 -48.18
CA LEU A 405 -19.75 34.22 -47.23
C LEU A 405 -20.26 34.25 -45.79
N SER A 406 -21.31 35.02 -45.52
CA SER A 406 -21.93 35.14 -44.19
C SER A 406 -22.46 33.80 -43.69
N PHE A 407 -23.14 33.04 -44.57
CA PHE A 407 -23.65 31.71 -44.26
C PHE A 407 -22.53 30.73 -43.88
N PHE A 408 -21.47 30.65 -44.69
CA PHE A 408 -20.35 29.77 -44.37
C PHE A 408 -19.61 30.19 -43.09
N CYS A 409 -19.42 31.49 -42.86
CA CYS A 409 -18.83 31.98 -41.61
C CYS A 409 -19.67 31.59 -40.39
N GLY A 410 -21.00 31.74 -40.47
CA GLY A 410 -21.92 31.32 -39.41
C GLY A 410 -21.86 29.82 -39.13
N VAL A 411 -21.86 28.99 -40.18
CA VAL A 411 -21.76 27.53 -40.06
C VAL A 411 -20.42 27.09 -39.49
N PHE A 412 -19.29 27.63 -39.97
CA PHE A 412 -17.96 27.29 -39.46
C PHE A 412 -17.76 27.73 -38.01
N TYR A 413 -18.21 28.94 -37.67
CA TYR A 413 -18.16 29.44 -36.30
C TYR A 413 -18.94 28.52 -35.35
N LYS A 414 -20.23 28.26 -35.65
CA LYS A 414 -21.07 27.38 -34.83
C LYS A 414 -20.47 25.98 -34.73
N GLY A 415 -20.04 25.39 -35.84
CA GLY A 415 -19.44 24.06 -35.89
C GLY A 415 -18.19 23.95 -35.02
N ALA A 416 -17.31 24.95 -35.06
CA ALA A 416 -16.11 24.99 -34.23
C ALA A 416 -16.42 25.22 -32.74
N VAL A 417 -17.40 26.06 -32.40
CA VAL A 417 -17.89 26.20 -31.02
C VAL A 417 -18.45 24.87 -30.51
N TYR A 418 -19.31 24.21 -31.29
CA TYR A 418 -19.87 22.91 -30.93
C TYR A 418 -18.76 21.87 -30.74
N SER A 419 -17.81 21.80 -31.65
CA SER A 419 -16.63 20.93 -31.54
C SER A 419 -15.85 21.22 -30.24
N PHE A 420 -15.57 22.48 -29.93
CA PHE A 420 -14.85 22.85 -28.70
C PHE A 420 -15.61 22.50 -27.41
N VAL A 421 -16.92 22.74 -27.39
CA VAL A 421 -17.74 22.47 -26.19
C VAL A 421 -17.96 20.95 -26.00
N THR A 422 -17.99 20.18 -27.09
CA THR A 422 -18.23 18.73 -27.03
C THR A 422 -16.95 17.91 -26.89
N ALA A 423 -15.85 18.33 -27.51
CA ALA A 423 -14.54 17.71 -27.40
C ALA A 423 -13.90 18.10 -26.07
N LYS A 424 -14.25 17.39 -25.01
CA LYS A 424 -13.42 17.37 -23.80
C LYS A 424 -12.13 16.66 -24.16
N GLU A 425 -11.11 17.42 -24.55
CA GLU A 425 -9.76 16.88 -24.64
C GLU A 425 -9.39 16.39 -23.23
N PRO A 426 -9.15 15.09 -23.03
CA PRO A 426 -8.71 14.61 -21.73
C PRO A 426 -7.45 15.39 -21.38
N LEU A 427 -7.42 15.98 -20.19
CA LEU A 427 -6.21 16.63 -19.70
C LEU A 427 -5.08 15.61 -19.85
N ALA A 428 -4.00 16.01 -20.54
CA ALA A 428 -2.80 15.21 -20.64
C ALA A 428 -2.18 15.11 -19.24
N VAL A 429 -2.67 14.17 -18.45
CA VAL A 429 -2.16 13.87 -17.12
C VAL A 429 -0.93 12.98 -17.29
N PRO A 430 0.16 13.25 -16.54
CA PRO A 430 1.33 12.40 -16.59
C PRO A 430 0.95 10.98 -16.13
N HIS A 431 1.31 9.99 -16.94
CA HIS A 431 1.06 8.58 -16.64
C HIS A 431 2.20 7.97 -15.81
N THR A 432 3.35 8.64 -15.77
CA THR A 432 4.53 8.17 -15.06
C THR A 432 5.06 9.23 -14.11
N LEU A 433 5.68 8.79 -13.00
CA LEU A 433 6.37 9.70 -12.08
C LEU A 433 7.49 10.48 -12.79
N GLY A 434 8.13 9.87 -13.79
CA GLY A 434 9.13 10.55 -14.61
C GLY A 434 8.56 11.76 -15.35
N GLU A 435 7.31 11.69 -15.84
CA GLU A 435 6.62 12.82 -16.44
C GLU A 435 6.23 13.87 -15.41
N VAL A 436 5.73 13.48 -14.24
CA VAL A 436 5.43 14.40 -13.12
C VAL A 436 6.66 15.21 -12.74
N VAL A 437 7.82 14.54 -12.61
CA VAL A 437 9.10 15.18 -12.28
C VAL A 437 9.59 16.09 -13.41
N ARG A 438 9.51 15.64 -14.68
CA ARG A 438 9.90 16.47 -15.84
C ARG A 438 9.03 17.72 -15.99
N GLN A 439 7.74 17.61 -15.68
CA GLN A 439 6.79 18.73 -15.75
C GLN A 439 6.86 19.67 -14.53
N HIS A 440 7.73 19.39 -13.55
CA HIS A 440 7.88 20.18 -12.33
C HIS A 440 6.55 20.38 -11.57
N LEU A 441 5.69 19.35 -11.59
CA LEU A 441 4.42 19.40 -10.86
C LEU A 441 4.69 19.27 -9.35
N PRO A 442 4.01 20.06 -8.50
CA PRO A 442 4.17 19.95 -7.05
C PRO A 442 3.66 18.58 -6.57
N ILE A 443 4.52 17.84 -5.86
CA ILE A 443 4.16 16.57 -5.24
C ILE A 443 3.83 16.85 -3.78
N VAL A 444 2.56 16.62 -3.40
CA VAL A 444 2.12 16.70 -2.01
C VAL A 444 2.05 15.28 -1.45
N THR A 445 2.77 15.01 -0.37
CA THR A 445 2.69 13.73 0.35
C THR A 445 1.98 13.95 1.69
N SER A 446 1.12 13.00 2.09
CA SER A 446 0.42 13.03 3.38
C SER A 446 1.22 12.37 4.52
N THR A 447 2.37 11.76 4.20
CA THR A 447 3.18 11.04 5.19
C THR A 447 4.14 11.97 5.90
N LEU A 448 4.08 11.94 7.23
CA LEU A 448 4.90 12.76 8.14
C LEU A 448 6.40 12.35 8.21
N SER A 449 6.87 11.42 7.38
CA SER A 449 8.27 10.95 7.44
C SER A 449 9.21 11.91 6.72
N LYS A 450 10.18 12.46 7.46
CA LYS A 450 11.27 13.29 6.93
C LYS A 450 12.28 12.52 6.06
N ASP A 451 12.24 11.19 6.10
CA ASP A 451 13.17 10.34 5.37
C ASP A 451 12.58 9.85 4.05
N GLU A 452 13.47 9.61 3.07
CA GLU A 452 13.20 9.15 1.71
C GLU A 452 11.99 8.20 1.68
N THR A 453 10.90 8.61 1.04
CA THR A 453 9.70 7.77 0.94
C THR A 453 10.03 6.57 0.05
N PRO A 454 10.14 5.35 0.59
CA PRO A 454 10.35 4.20 -0.25
C PRO A 454 9.09 4.02 -1.09
N PHE A 455 9.22 4.08 -2.41
CA PHE A 455 8.10 3.84 -3.31
C PHE A 455 7.46 2.49 -2.99
N VAL A 456 8.23 1.48 -2.60
CA VAL A 456 7.71 0.17 -2.24
C VAL A 456 7.84 -0.09 -0.74
N PHE A 457 6.71 -0.26 -0.05
CA PHE A 457 6.71 -0.80 1.31
C PHE A 457 6.73 -2.32 1.28
N ARG A 458 7.75 -2.89 1.93
CA ARG A 458 7.80 -4.32 2.23
C ARG A 458 7.37 -4.51 3.68
N VAL A 459 6.29 -5.25 3.86
CA VAL A 459 5.71 -5.58 5.16
C VAL A 459 6.07 -7.03 5.47
N PRO A 460 7.18 -7.30 6.17
CA PRO A 460 7.56 -8.65 6.53
C PRO A 460 6.63 -9.20 7.61
N TRP A 461 6.43 -10.50 7.55
CA TRP A 461 5.86 -11.29 8.62
C TRP A 461 6.98 -11.71 9.57
N LEU A 462 6.80 -11.42 10.85
CA LEU A 462 7.71 -11.77 11.92
C LEU A 462 7.05 -12.83 12.79
N VAL A 463 7.72 -13.96 12.94
CA VAL A 463 7.21 -15.10 13.70
C VAL A 463 8.23 -15.49 14.75
N THR A 464 7.77 -15.96 15.90
CA THR A 464 8.67 -16.49 16.93
C THR A 464 9.50 -17.65 16.37
N ARG A 465 10.81 -17.63 16.61
CA ARG A 465 11.82 -18.54 16.06
C ARG A 465 11.79 -19.94 16.68
N ASN A 466 10.62 -20.54 16.82
CA ASN A 466 10.46 -21.87 17.40
C ASN A 466 9.98 -22.88 16.33
N PHE A 467 9.59 -24.08 16.76
CA PHE A 467 8.99 -25.09 15.88
C PHE A 467 7.81 -24.55 15.04
N PHE A 468 7.06 -23.58 15.59
CA PHE A 468 5.93 -22.98 14.89
C PHE A 468 6.37 -22.10 13.70
N TYR A 469 7.58 -21.54 13.69
CA TYR A 469 8.12 -20.82 12.53
C TYR A 469 8.09 -21.67 11.25
N ASP A 470 8.60 -22.90 11.29
CA ASP A 470 8.68 -23.76 10.10
C ASP A 470 7.29 -24.12 9.57
N LEU A 471 6.36 -24.41 10.49
CA LEU A 471 4.98 -24.73 10.17
C LEU A 471 4.30 -23.53 9.51
N PHE A 472 4.40 -22.37 10.16
CA PHE A 472 3.79 -21.13 9.70
C PHE A 472 4.39 -20.65 8.38
N SER A 473 5.72 -20.65 8.25
CA SER A 473 6.42 -20.21 7.05
C SER A 473 6.06 -21.05 5.83
N ARG A 474 5.97 -22.38 5.97
CA ARG A 474 5.54 -23.26 4.88
C ARG A 474 4.07 -23.04 4.52
N GLY A 475 3.22 -22.84 5.53
CA GLY A 475 1.81 -22.53 5.32
C GLY A 475 1.60 -21.23 4.56
N VAL A 476 2.30 -20.15 4.94
CA VAL A 476 2.29 -18.88 4.20
C VAL A 476 2.83 -19.07 2.79
N GLY A 477 3.94 -19.81 2.63
CA GLY A 477 4.49 -20.16 1.31
C GLY A 477 3.44 -20.81 0.40
N ALA A 478 2.74 -21.83 0.90
CA ALA A 478 1.67 -22.49 0.15
C ALA A 478 0.48 -21.55 -0.20
N LEU A 479 0.10 -20.64 0.72
CA LEU A 479 -0.95 -19.64 0.45
C LEU A 479 -0.54 -18.62 -0.62
N VAL A 480 0.75 -18.26 -0.66
CA VAL A 480 1.32 -17.34 -1.65
C VAL A 480 1.49 -18.04 -3.00
N GLU A 481 2.00 -19.27 -3.02
CA GLU A 481 2.19 -20.07 -4.23
C GLU A 481 0.87 -20.45 -4.89
N SER A 482 -0.18 -20.68 -4.10
CA SER A 482 -1.53 -20.97 -4.62
C SER A 482 -2.30 -19.74 -5.13
N GLY A 483 -1.79 -18.53 -4.91
CA GLY A 483 -2.49 -17.29 -5.30
C GLY A 483 -3.62 -16.85 -4.36
N VAL A 484 -3.90 -17.62 -3.30
CA VAL A 484 -4.99 -17.33 -2.36
C VAL A 484 -4.71 -16.04 -1.58
N TYR A 485 -3.47 -15.86 -1.11
CA TYR A 485 -3.08 -14.65 -0.38
C TYR A 485 -3.17 -13.40 -1.26
N GLN A 486 -2.74 -13.48 -2.52
CA GLN A 486 -2.86 -12.39 -3.50
C GLN A 486 -4.31 -12.03 -3.79
N ARG A 487 -5.20 -13.03 -3.82
CA ARG A 487 -6.64 -12.79 -3.96
C ARG A 487 -7.20 -12.06 -2.74
N TRP A 488 -6.83 -12.45 -1.52
CA TRP A 488 -7.24 -11.72 -0.30
C TRP A 488 -6.71 -10.29 -0.27
N MET A 489 -5.47 -10.06 -0.70
CA MET A 489 -4.92 -8.70 -0.85
C MET A 489 -5.78 -7.85 -1.80
N ARG A 490 -6.15 -8.38 -2.97
CA ARG A 490 -7.00 -7.66 -3.93
C ARG A 490 -8.39 -7.38 -3.36
N LEU A 491 -9.00 -8.35 -2.67
CA LEU A 491 -10.33 -8.18 -2.09
C LEU A 491 -10.33 -7.18 -0.92
N SER A 492 -9.29 -7.19 -0.10
CA SER A 492 -9.07 -6.21 0.98
C SER A 492 -8.96 -4.79 0.43
N ASP A 493 -8.14 -4.58 -0.62
CA ASP A 493 -8.01 -3.28 -1.29
C ASP A 493 -9.35 -2.78 -1.87
N ILE A 494 -10.08 -3.64 -2.58
CA ILE A 494 -11.44 -3.33 -3.07
C ILE A 494 -12.37 -2.98 -1.88
N GLY A 495 -12.27 -3.73 -0.79
CA GLY A 495 -13.07 -3.51 0.42
C GLY A 495 -12.79 -2.18 1.11
N VAL A 496 -11.52 -1.77 1.20
CA VAL A 496 -11.11 -0.46 1.72
C VAL A 496 -11.63 0.65 0.83
N GLN A 497 -11.54 0.50 -0.51
CA GLN A 497 -12.09 1.47 -1.46
C GLN A 497 -13.62 1.59 -1.30
N LEU A 498 -14.34 0.47 -1.20
CA LEU A 498 -15.79 0.47 -0.98
C LEU A 498 -16.17 1.12 0.35
N ARG A 499 -15.39 0.91 1.42
CA ARG A 499 -15.63 1.56 2.71
C ARG A 499 -15.36 3.06 2.67
N ALA A 500 -14.27 3.49 2.04
CA ALA A 500 -14.01 4.92 1.86
C ALA A 500 -15.16 5.62 1.12
N LEU A 501 -15.80 4.89 0.21
CA LEU A 501 -17.00 5.36 -0.50
C LEU A 501 -18.24 5.37 0.42
N SER A 502 -18.46 4.34 1.23
CA SER A 502 -19.65 4.27 2.11
C SER A 502 -19.54 5.18 3.33
N GLY A 503 -18.35 5.41 3.86
CA GLY A 503 -18.11 6.25 5.05
C GLY A 503 -18.37 7.74 4.86
N THR A 504 -18.76 8.16 3.64
CA THR A 504 -19.27 9.52 3.40
C THR A 504 -20.72 9.71 3.86
N GLU A 505 -21.42 8.65 4.29
CA GLU A 505 -22.81 8.72 4.78
C GLU A 505 -22.92 9.09 6.28
N ASP A 506 -21.87 8.92 7.09
CA ASP A 506 -21.94 9.12 8.56
C ASP A 506 -21.90 10.59 9.02
N HIS A 507 -21.81 11.54 8.09
CA HIS A 507 -21.93 12.98 8.38
C HIS A 507 -23.31 13.54 7.98
N GLY A 508 -24.38 12.95 8.52
CA GLY A 508 -25.65 13.62 8.90
C GLY A 508 -26.49 14.33 7.83
N GLU A 509 -25.97 14.61 6.64
CA GLU A 509 -26.72 15.13 5.51
C GLU A 509 -27.08 13.96 4.61
N ALA A 510 -28.38 13.81 4.33
CA ALA A 510 -28.95 12.79 3.47
C ALA A 510 -28.41 12.93 2.02
N ILE A 511 -27.18 12.49 1.78
CA ILE A 511 -26.58 12.42 0.46
C ILE A 511 -27.05 11.11 -0.19
N LYS A 512 -27.48 11.27 -1.45
CA LYS A 512 -28.25 10.30 -2.22
C LYS A 512 -27.57 8.93 -2.33
N PRO A 513 -28.30 7.80 -2.18
CA PRO A 513 -27.79 6.42 -2.19
C PRO A 513 -27.19 5.92 -3.53
N ASN A 514 -26.81 6.81 -4.44
CA ASN A 514 -26.31 6.47 -5.79
C ASN A 514 -24.81 6.73 -6.00
N MET A 515 -24.08 7.30 -5.04
CA MET A 515 -22.65 7.60 -5.19
C MET A 515 -21.79 6.33 -5.24
N VAL A 516 -22.07 5.34 -4.37
CA VAL A 516 -21.34 4.06 -4.33
C VAL A 516 -21.53 3.29 -5.64
N ASN A 517 -22.76 3.26 -6.16
CA ASN A 517 -23.05 2.67 -7.46
C ASN A 517 -22.38 3.42 -8.60
N HIS A 518 -22.32 4.75 -8.57
CA HIS A 518 -21.70 5.56 -9.62
C HIS A 518 -20.17 5.39 -9.68
N TYR A 519 -19.51 5.34 -8.52
CA TYR A 519 -18.06 5.20 -8.44
C TYR A 519 -17.58 3.76 -8.66
N ALA A 520 -18.31 2.77 -8.15
CA ALA A 520 -18.09 1.37 -8.53
C ALA A 520 -18.23 1.21 -10.06
N ARG A 521 -19.23 1.86 -10.67
CA ARG A 521 -19.36 1.92 -12.12
C ARG A 521 -18.14 2.57 -12.77
N LEU A 522 -17.64 3.71 -12.28
CA LEU A 522 -16.43 4.37 -12.83
C LEU A 522 -15.15 3.53 -12.71
N MET A 523 -14.92 2.87 -11.57
CA MET A 523 -13.72 2.05 -11.33
C MET A 523 -13.77 0.74 -12.13
N PHE A 524 -14.95 0.12 -12.27
CA PHE A 524 -15.12 -1.07 -13.12
C PHE A 524 -15.38 -0.75 -14.60
N SER A 525 -15.75 0.49 -14.94
CA SER A 525 -15.93 0.98 -16.31
C SER A 525 -14.68 1.67 -16.88
N ALA A 526 -13.50 1.52 -16.27
CA ALA A 526 -12.25 1.98 -16.86
C ALA A 526 -11.97 1.39 -18.28
N LYS A 527 -12.81 0.47 -18.77
CA LYS A 527 -12.85 0.03 -20.17
C LYS A 527 -14.18 0.25 -20.91
N GLN A 528 -15.22 0.84 -20.33
CA GLN A 528 -16.50 1.04 -21.01
C GLN A 528 -17.03 2.45 -20.81
N HIS A 529 -17.07 3.17 -21.94
CA HIS A 529 -17.87 4.36 -22.26
C HIS A 529 -18.71 4.93 -21.12
N ASN A 530 -18.37 6.14 -20.68
CA ASN A 530 -19.26 7.00 -19.91
C ASN A 530 -20.52 7.29 -20.76
N PRO A 531 -21.74 6.89 -20.35
CA PRO A 531 -22.97 7.22 -21.06
C PRO A 531 -23.50 8.62 -20.74
N ASN A 532 -22.81 9.36 -19.86
CA ASN A 532 -23.06 10.78 -19.68
C ASN A 532 -22.49 11.51 -20.89
N LEU A 533 -23.27 11.52 -21.97
CA LEU A 533 -23.10 12.41 -23.12
C LEU A 533 -22.81 13.81 -22.57
N SER A 534 -21.56 14.26 -22.73
CA SER A 534 -21.11 15.63 -22.44
C SER A 534 -21.87 16.69 -23.23
N GLU A 535 -22.75 16.25 -24.13
CA GLU A 535 -23.60 17.03 -25.02
C GLU A 535 -24.63 17.91 -24.29
N ALA A 536 -24.89 17.70 -22.99
CA ALA A 536 -25.92 18.43 -22.24
C ALA A 536 -25.43 19.17 -20.96
N GLN A 537 -24.19 19.64 -20.89
CA GLN A 537 -23.82 20.61 -19.85
C GLN A 537 -24.40 21.99 -20.20
N GLN A 538 -25.28 22.51 -19.33
CA GLN A 538 -25.84 23.86 -19.46
C GLN A 538 -24.71 24.89 -19.50
N VAL A 539 -24.73 25.76 -20.52
CA VAL A 539 -23.80 26.89 -20.61
C VAL A 539 -24.13 27.87 -19.48
N THR A 540 -23.15 28.12 -18.61
CA THR A 540 -23.34 29.02 -17.47
C THR A 540 -23.50 30.46 -17.95
N PHE A 541 -24.30 31.25 -17.23
CA PHE A 541 -24.49 32.67 -17.54
C PHE A 541 -23.16 33.45 -17.53
N ASP A 542 -22.19 33.00 -16.72
CA ASP A 542 -20.85 33.56 -16.69
C ASP A 542 -20.16 33.55 -18.05
N LEU A 543 -20.35 32.50 -18.87
CA LEU A 543 -19.81 32.44 -20.22
C LEU A 543 -20.44 33.49 -21.14
N MET A 544 -21.71 33.81 -20.93
CA MET A 544 -22.49 34.72 -21.78
C MET A 544 -22.28 36.21 -21.45
N LYS A 545 -21.60 36.53 -20.33
CA LYS A 545 -21.39 37.92 -19.89
C LYS A 545 -20.70 38.80 -20.94
N MET A 546 -19.69 38.28 -21.64
CA MET A 546 -18.96 39.04 -22.66
C MET A 546 -19.81 39.38 -23.90
N PRO A 547 -20.52 38.41 -24.52
CA PRO A 547 -21.49 38.73 -25.57
C PRO A 547 -22.50 39.82 -25.15
N PHE A 548 -23.06 39.72 -23.93
CA PHE A 548 -23.97 40.75 -23.43
C PHE A 548 -23.29 42.11 -23.23
N ALA A 549 -22.05 42.14 -22.72
CA ALA A 549 -21.28 43.37 -22.56
C ALA A 549 -20.97 44.02 -23.91
N VAL A 550 -20.58 43.24 -24.91
CA VAL A 550 -20.33 43.71 -26.28
C VAL A 550 -21.62 44.27 -26.89
N CYS A 551 -22.74 43.55 -26.79
CA CYS A 551 -24.05 44.05 -27.21
C CYS A 551 -24.41 45.36 -26.49
N ALA A 552 -24.19 45.45 -25.17
CA ALA A 552 -24.45 46.66 -24.40
C ALA A 552 -23.60 47.85 -24.88
N ILE A 553 -22.30 47.65 -25.16
CA ILE A 553 -21.42 48.68 -25.70
C ILE A 553 -21.94 49.17 -27.06
N PHE A 554 -22.32 48.25 -27.96
CA PHE A 554 -22.87 48.59 -29.27
C PHE A 554 -24.28 49.21 -29.20
N CYS A 555 -25.06 48.98 -28.15
CA CYS A 555 -26.31 49.69 -27.91
C CYS A 555 -26.08 51.10 -27.35
N ILE A 556 -25.08 51.27 -26.48
CA ILE A 556 -24.76 52.56 -25.84
C ILE A 556 -24.13 53.53 -26.85
N LEU A 557 -23.26 53.05 -27.74
CA LEU A 557 -22.58 53.90 -28.72
C LEU A 557 -23.55 54.75 -29.58
N PRO A 558 -24.57 54.19 -30.25
CA PRO A 558 -25.58 54.95 -30.99
C PRO A 558 -26.37 55.92 -30.12
N ILE A 559 -26.69 55.53 -28.87
CA ILE A 559 -27.39 56.40 -27.91
C ILE A 559 -26.52 57.61 -27.56
N LEU A 560 -25.20 57.44 -27.47
CA LEU A 560 -24.26 58.52 -27.24
C LEU A 560 -24.01 59.37 -28.50
N THR A 561 -23.95 58.78 -29.70
CA THR A 561 -23.70 59.54 -30.94
C THR A 561 -24.93 60.34 -31.40
N PHE A 562 -26.14 59.85 -31.17
CA PHE A 562 -27.39 60.52 -31.54
C PHE A 562 -27.51 61.97 -31.01
N PRO A 563 -27.24 62.28 -29.72
CA PRO A 563 -27.24 63.66 -29.24
C PRO A 563 -26.15 64.51 -29.90
N PHE A 564 -24.96 63.97 -30.21
CA PHE A 564 -23.92 64.73 -30.93
C PHE A 564 -24.35 65.07 -32.37
N GLU A 565 -24.93 64.11 -33.10
CA GLU A 565 -25.45 64.35 -34.45
C GLU A 565 -26.61 65.36 -34.43
N THR A 566 -27.53 65.24 -33.47
CA THR A 566 -28.65 66.19 -33.34
C THR A 566 -28.17 67.58 -32.93
N MET A 567 -27.18 67.70 -32.04
CA MET A 567 -26.57 69.00 -31.72
C MET A 567 -25.88 69.65 -32.92
N GLU A 568 -25.23 68.87 -33.77
CA GLU A 568 -24.59 69.39 -34.99
C GLU A 568 -25.61 69.85 -36.05
N ILE A 569 -26.77 69.19 -36.14
CA ILE A 569 -27.90 69.66 -36.96
C ILE A 569 -28.45 70.99 -36.44
N TRP A 570 -28.40 71.22 -35.13
CA TRP A 570 -28.89 72.44 -34.48
C TRP A 570 -27.89 73.61 -34.48
N LYS A 571 -26.71 73.49 -35.11
CA LYS A 571 -25.80 74.63 -35.29
C LYS A 571 -26.52 75.76 -36.07
N PRO A 572 -26.56 77.00 -35.55
CA PRO A 572 -27.38 78.09 -36.07
C PRO A 572 -27.05 78.50 -37.52
N GLU A 573 -25.84 78.22 -38.00
CA GLU A 573 -25.43 78.44 -39.39
C GLU A 573 -26.22 77.61 -40.41
N LYS A 574 -26.65 76.39 -40.06
CA LYS A 574 -27.52 75.57 -40.92
C LYS A 574 -29.00 76.00 -40.85
N ILE A 575 -29.42 76.58 -39.72
CA ILE A 575 -30.79 77.07 -39.51
C ILE A 575 -31.07 78.31 -40.38
N GLN A 576 -30.08 79.16 -40.66
CA GLN A 576 -30.25 80.33 -41.55
C GLN A 576 -30.45 79.94 -43.03
N ASN A 577 -29.99 78.75 -43.46
CA ASN A 577 -30.21 78.23 -44.81
C ASN A 577 -31.53 77.46 -44.96
N PHE A 578 -32.24 77.17 -43.87
CA PHE A 578 -33.68 76.94 -43.92
C PHE A 578 -34.37 78.29 -44.17
N LYS A 579 -34.15 78.85 -45.38
CA LYS A 579 -35.04 79.87 -45.94
C LYS A 579 -36.44 79.29 -45.80
N VAL A 580 -37.22 79.85 -44.88
CA VAL A 580 -38.66 79.66 -44.75
C VAL A 580 -39.19 79.53 -46.16
N CYS A 581 -39.58 78.30 -46.54
CA CYS A 581 -40.25 78.05 -47.81
C CYS A 581 -41.31 79.14 -47.91
N ASN A 582 -41.18 80.01 -48.89
CA ASN A 582 -41.99 81.21 -49.01
C ASN A 582 -43.41 80.73 -49.37
N TRP A 583 -44.20 80.37 -48.35
CA TRP A 583 -45.57 79.87 -48.43
C TRP A 583 -46.52 80.86 -49.14
N ARG A 584 -46.04 82.06 -49.49
CA ARG A 584 -46.74 83.03 -50.34
C ARG A 584 -46.92 82.60 -51.80
N LYS A 585 -46.20 81.59 -52.32
CA LYS A 585 -46.40 81.09 -53.69
C LYS A 585 -47.10 79.73 -53.77
N ALA A 586 -47.63 79.21 -52.65
CA ALA A 586 -48.46 78.01 -52.69
C ALA A 586 -49.81 78.32 -53.35
N ASN A 587 -50.13 77.51 -54.36
CA ASN A 587 -51.34 77.53 -55.17
C ASN A 587 -52.61 77.73 -54.28
N PRO A 588 -53.52 78.68 -54.58
CA PRO A 588 -54.69 78.99 -53.74
C PRO A 588 -55.60 77.78 -53.40
N ILE A 589 -55.51 76.69 -54.17
CA ILE A 589 -56.25 75.45 -53.93
C ILE A 589 -55.77 74.72 -52.65
N ALA A 590 -54.48 74.83 -52.28
CA ALA A 590 -53.96 74.21 -51.06
C ALA A 590 -54.38 74.97 -49.79
N ARG A 591 -54.66 76.28 -49.89
CA ARG A 591 -55.15 77.08 -48.76
C ARG A 591 -56.59 76.74 -48.38
N SER A 592 -57.45 76.39 -49.33
CA SER A 592 -58.83 76.00 -49.02
C SER A 592 -58.93 74.60 -48.39
N ALA A 593 -58.06 73.67 -48.81
CA ALA A 593 -58.00 72.34 -48.22
C ALA A 593 -57.51 72.35 -46.76
N PHE A 594 -56.49 73.17 -46.45
CA PHE A 594 -55.94 73.30 -45.09
C PHE A 594 -56.90 74.05 -44.15
N SER A 595 -57.62 75.06 -44.65
CA SER A 595 -58.66 75.74 -43.88
C SER A 595 -59.86 74.84 -43.56
N ARG A 596 -60.24 73.90 -44.45
CA ARG A 596 -61.33 72.95 -44.20
C ARG A 596 -60.97 71.83 -43.24
N THR A 597 -59.71 71.45 -43.13
CA THR A 597 -59.27 70.41 -42.18
C THR A 597 -59.09 70.96 -40.77
N MET A 598 -58.68 72.23 -40.61
CA MET A 598 -58.61 72.86 -39.28
C MET A 598 -59.99 73.18 -38.67
N SER A 599 -61.05 73.34 -39.47
CA SER A 599 -62.42 73.54 -38.94
C SER A 599 -63.13 72.24 -38.55
N LEU A 600 -62.53 71.08 -38.80
CA LEU A 600 -63.02 69.77 -38.35
C LEU A 600 -62.30 69.30 -37.07
N TYR A 601 -61.27 70.01 -36.64
CA TYR A 601 -60.49 69.73 -35.42
C TYR A 601 -60.74 70.74 -34.29
N ARG A 602 -61.69 71.65 -34.49
CA ARG A 602 -62.22 72.59 -33.50
C ARG A 602 -63.73 72.37 -33.43
#